data_AF-A0A963KLE5-F1
#
_entry.id   AF-A0A963KLE5-F1
#
_cell.length_a   1.000
_cell.length_b   1.000
_cell.length_c   1.000
_cell.angle_alpha   90.00
_cell.angle_beta   90.00
_cell.angle_gamma   90.00
#
_symmetry.space_group_name_H-M   'P 1'
#
loop_
_entity.id
_entity.type
_entity.pdbx_description
1 polymer ?
#
loop_
_entity_poly.entity_id
_entity_poly.type
_entity_poly.pdbx_seq_one_letter_code
_entity_poly.pdbx_strand_id
1 'polypeptide(L)'
;ANRHGGSLDPKADAAVRFAAKIVRERGHVSDTDVQAVRMAGYDDAQIVEIVQHVALNTWTNYINEVAATEIDFPQAQALAA
;
A
#
# COMPACT_ATOMS: atom_id res chain seq x y z
N ALA A 1 10.39 -7.68 -6.42
CA ALA A 1 9.15 -6.91 -6.61
C ALA A 1 8.63 -6.35 -5.29
N ASN A 2 8.26 -7.20 -4.32
CA ASN A 2 7.52 -6.83 -3.10
C ASN A 2 8.12 -5.67 -2.30
N ARG A 3 9.41 -5.73 -1.98
CA ARG A 3 10.09 -4.66 -1.22
C ARG A 3 10.28 -3.34 -2.00
N HIS A 4 10.00 -3.33 -3.30
CA HIS A 4 10.00 -2.13 -4.15
C HIS A 4 8.57 -1.63 -4.44
N GLY A 5 7.56 -2.16 -3.75
CA GLY A 5 6.16 -1.73 -3.92
C GLY A 5 5.47 -2.29 -5.17
N GLY A 6 5.81 -3.52 -5.58
CA GLY A 6 5.11 -4.24 -6.65
C GLY A 6 5.01 -5.74 -6.38
N SER A 7 4.34 -6.51 -7.23
CA SER A 7 4.18 -7.97 -7.12
C SER A 7 4.50 -8.68 -8.43
N LEU A 8 4.82 -9.97 -8.36
CA LEU A 8 4.90 -10.85 -9.54
C LEU A 8 3.53 -11.44 -9.91
N ASP A 9 2.57 -11.41 -8.99
CA ASP A 9 1.16 -11.68 -9.28
C ASP A 9 0.53 -10.41 -9.88
N PRO A 10 0.02 -10.44 -11.13
CA PRO A 10 -0.51 -9.24 -11.78
C PRO A 10 -1.69 -8.58 -11.06
N LYS A 11 -2.56 -9.38 -10.43
CA LYS A 11 -3.70 -8.86 -9.67
C LYS A 11 -3.18 -8.15 -8.42
N ALA A 12 -2.31 -8.80 -7.66
CA ALA A 12 -1.72 -8.19 -6.47
C ALA A 12 -0.86 -6.95 -6.82
N ASP A 13 -0.16 -6.93 -7.96
CA ASP A 13 0.65 -5.80 -8.40
C ASP A 13 -0.21 -4.55 -8.61
N ALA A 14 -1.40 -4.70 -9.19
CA ALA A 14 -2.35 -3.59 -9.35
C ALA A 14 -2.78 -3.00 -7.99
N ALA A 15 -3.10 -3.84 -7.00
CA ALA A 15 -3.49 -3.38 -5.67
C ALA A 15 -2.34 -2.65 -4.94
N VAL A 16 -1.12 -3.20 -4.95
CA VAL A 16 0.02 -2.58 -4.26
C VAL A 16 0.41 -1.25 -4.91
N ARG A 17 0.37 -1.15 -6.25
CA ARG A 17 0.61 0.11 -6.96
C ARG A 17 -0.46 1.15 -6.64
N PHE A 18 -1.71 0.75 -6.58
CA PHE A 18 -2.81 1.64 -6.22
C PHE A 18 -2.69 2.13 -4.78
N ALA A 19 -2.41 1.24 -3.82
CA ALA A 19 -2.15 1.60 -2.43
C ALA A 19 -0.97 2.59 -2.30
N ALA A 20 0.14 2.33 -3.01
CA ALA A 20 1.29 3.25 -3.04
C ALA A 20 0.92 4.62 -3.65
N LYS A 21 0.04 4.65 -4.65
CA LYS A 21 -0.46 5.91 -5.22
C LYS A 21 -1.36 6.66 -4.23
N ILE A 22 -2.30 5.99 -3.55
CA ILE A 22 -3.15 6.62 -2.52
C ILE A 22 -2.28 7.32 -1.46
N VAL A 23 -1.24 6.65 -0.95
CA VAL A 23 -0.36 7.24 0.07
C VAL A 23 0.37 8.47 -0.47
N ARG A 24 0.99 8.37 -1.66
CA ARG A 24 1.74 9.48 -2.26
C ARG A 24 0.87 10.69 -2.57
N GLU A 25 -0.30 10.45 -3.13
CA GLU A 25 -1.25 11.49 -3.54
C GLU A 25 -2.22 11.88 -2.43
N ARG A 26 -2.06 11.33 -1.22
CA ARG A 26 -2.93 11.59 -0.05
C ARG A 26 -4.42 11.41 -0.37
N GLY A 27 -4.74 10.36 -1.12
CA GLY A 27 -6.11 10.02 -1.54
C GLY A 27 -6.60 10.71 -2.82
N HIS A 28 -5.84 11.64 -3.41
CA HIS A 28 -6.19 12.29 -4.68
C HIS A 28 -5.87 11.39 -5.89
N VAL A 29 -6.48 10.21 -5.96
CA VAL A 29 -6.40 9.31 -7.11
C VAL A 29 -7.43 9.68 -8.18
N SER A 30 -7.11 9.40 -9.45
CA SER A 30 -8.02 9.65 -10.57
C SER A 30 -8.98 8.48 -10.80
N ASP A 31 -10.08 8.72 -11.53
CA ASP A 31 -11.00 7.66 -11.95
C ASP A 31 -10.28 6.58 -12.77
N THR A 32 -9.29 6.97 -13.58
CA THR A 32 -8.45 6.05 -14.35
C THR A 32 -7.67 5.09 -13.44
N ASP A 33 -7.21 5.56 -12.28
CA ASP A 33 -6.50 4.70 -11.32
C ASP A 33 -7.44 3.66 -10.71
N VAL A 34 -8.65 4.07 -10.33
CA VAL A 34 -9.68 3.17 -9.81
C VAL A 34 -10.11 2.16 -10.88
N GLN A 35 -10.28 2.60 -12.13
CA GLN A 35 -10.62 1.74 -13.26
C GLN A 35 -9.54 0.69 -13.52
N ALA A 36 -8.25 1.06 -13.41
CA ALA A 36 -7.15 0.11 -13.59
C ALA A 36 -7.19 -1.05 -12.58
N VAL A 37 -7.55 -0.75 -11.32
CA VAL A 37 -7.71 -1.78 -10.27
C VAL A 37 -8.92 -2.66 -10.54
N ARG A 38 -10.04 -2.08 -11.00
CA ARG A 38 -11.21 -2.86 -11.42
C ARG A 38 -10.88 -3.81 -12.57
N MET A 39 -10.12 -3.35 -13.55
CA MET A 39 -9.67 -4.18 -14.68
C MET A 39 -8.74 -5.32 -14.26
N ALA A 40 -8.05 -5.19 -13.12
CA ALA A 40 -7.29 -6.29 -12.51
C ALA A 40 -8.17 -7.30 -11.76
N GLY A 41 -9.50 -7.11 -11.75
CA GLY A 41 -10.47 -8.04 -11.20
C GLY A 41 -10.82 -7.81 -9.73
N TYR A 42 -10.66 -6.58 -9.24
CA TYR A 42 -11.15 -6.17 -7.92
C TYR A 42 -12.55 -5.55 -8.02
N ASP A 43 -13.41 -5.88 -7.06
CA ASP A 43 -14.69 -5.23 -6.88
C ASP A 43 -14.60 -3.97 -5.98
N ASP A 44 -15.70 -3.24 -5.88
CA ASP A 44 -15.81 -2.01 -5.08
C ASP A 44 -15.50 -2.24 -3.60
N ALA A 45 -15.95 -3.37 -3.05
CA ALA A 45 -15.71 -3.69 -1.64
C ALA A 45 -14.22 -3.90 -1.39
N GLN A 46 -13.54 -4.62 -2.27
CA GLN A 46 -12.10 -4.83 -2.20
C GLN A 46 -11.31 -3.54 -2.44
N ILE A 47 -11.80 -2.63 -3.29
CA ILE A 47 -11.17 -1.31 -3.47
C ILE A 47 -11.28 -0.48 -2.18
N VAL A 48 -12.45 -0.49 -1.53
CA VAL A 48 -12.62 0.15 -0.22
C VAL A 48 -11.72 -0.49 0.83
N GLU A 49 -11.57 -1.82 0.82
CA GLU A 49 -10.66 -2.55 1.71
C GLU A 49 -9.19 -2.14 1.50
N ILE A 50 -8.74 -1.94 0.24
CA ILE A 50 -7.40 -1.41 -0.04
C ILE A 50 -7.22 -0.02 0.59
N VAL A 51 -8.20 0.87 0.44
CA VAL A 51 -8.17 2.22 1.05
C VAL A 51 -8.13 2.12 2.58
N GLN A 52 -8.92 1.22 3.16
CA GLN A 52 -8.92 0.96 4.61
C GLN A 52 -7.53 0.48 5.10
N HIS A 53 -6.90 -0.46 4.39
CA HIS A 53 -5.55 -0.92 4.74
C HIS A 53 -4.51 0.19 4.63
N VAL A 54 -4.62 1.08 3.64
CA VAL A 54 -3.77 2.27 3.56
C VAL A 54 -3.94 3.14 4.80
N ALA A 55 -5.18 3.46 5.18
CA ALA A 55 -5.47 4.28 6.36
C ALA A 55 -4.95 3.62 7.65
N LEU A 56 -5.18 2.31 7.84
CA LEU A 56 -4.70 1.54 8.98
C LEU A 56 -3.17 1.60 9.08
N ASN A 57 -2.47 1.33 7.97
CA ASN A 57 -1.00 1.37 7.94
C ASN A 57 -0.45 2.77 8.18
N THR A 58 -1.05 3.82 7.61
CA THR A 58 -0.64 5.20 7.88
C THR A 58 -0.82 5.54 9.35
N TRP A 59 -1.96 5.17 9.94
CA TRP A 59 -2.24 5.41 11.35
C TRP A 59 -1.24 4.72 12.26
N THR A 60 -0.98 3.42 12.08
CA THR A 60 -0.03 2.68 12.93
C THR A 60 1.41 3.16 12.73
N ASN A 61 1.82 3.48 11.49
CA ASN A 61 3.13 4.07 11.23
C ASN A 61 3.32 5.39 11.97
N TYR A 62 2.29 6.26 11.99
CA TYR A 62 2.37 7.54 12.70
C TYR A 62 2.43 7.35 14.21
N ILE A 63 1.66 6.42 14.76
CA ILE A 63 1.76 6.08 16.19
C ILE A 63 3.18 5.60 16.53
N ASN A 64 3.73 4.66 15.76
CA ASN A 64 5.05 4.11 16.02
C ASN A 64 6.15 5.18 15.97
N GLU A 65 6.08 6.09 14.99
CA GLU A 65 7.05 7.19 14.85
C GLU A 65 6.94 8.20 16.00
N VAL A 66 5.72 8.62 16.36
CA VAL A 66 5.49 9.57 17.46
C VAL A 66 5.92 8.98 18.81
N ALA A 67 5.65 7.69 19.04
CA ALA A 67 6.02 7.01 20.26
C ALA A 67 7.48 6.57 20.32
N ALA A 68 8.25 6.71 19.22
CA ALA A 68 9.59 6.14 19.06
C ALA A 68 9.63 4.66 19.46
N THR A 69 8.69 3.87 18.94
CA THR A 69 8.51 2.46 19.32
C THR A 69 9.76 1.65 18.98
N GLU A 70 10.31 0.94 19.98
CA GLU A 70 11.50 0.08 19.80
C GLU A 70 11.19 -1.15 18.94
N ILE A 71 12.12 -1.51 18.06
CA ILE A 71 12.00 -2.71 17.21
C ILE A 71 12.40 -3.94 18.05
N ASP A 72 11.45 -4.83 18.30
CA ASP A 72 11.62 -6.05 19.10
C ASP A 72 11.84 -7.32 18.24
N PHE A 73 12.04 -7.16 16.93
CA PHE A 73 12.26 -8.24 15.97
C PHE A 73 13.55 -8.03 15.15
N PRO A 74 14.07 -9.09 14.47
CA PRO A 74 15.28 -8.97 13.67
C PRO A 74 15.18 -7.88 12.59
N GLN A 75 16.20 -7.02 12.52
CA GLN A 75 16.25 -5.95 11.53
C GLN A 75 16.28 -6.53 10.11
N ALA A 76 15.44 -5.97 9.23
CA ALA A 76 15.46 -6.34 7.83
C ALA A 76 16.76 -5.88 7.17
N GLN A 77 17.34 -6.73 6.31
CA GLN A 77 18.50 -6.35 5.50
C GLN A 77 18.16 -5.14 4.61
N ALA A 78 19.14 -4.26 4.41
CA ALA A 78 18.99 -3.14 3.48
C ALA A 78 18.73 -3.67 2.06
N LEU A 79 17.96 -2.91 1.28
CA LEU A 79 17.85 -3.19 -0.15
C LEU A 79 19.16 -2.83 -0.83
N ALA A 80 19.60 -3.66 -1.79
CA ALA A 80 20.71 -3.30 -2.66
C ALA A 80 20.33 -2.03 -3.44
N ALA A 81 21.30 -1.12 -3.60
CA ALA A 81 21.15 0.12 -4.36
C ALA A 81 20.96 -0.15 -5.86
#